data_AF-J4K7A8-F1
#
_entry.id   AF-J4K7A8-F1
#
_cell.length_a   1.000
_cell.length_b   1.000
_cell.length_c   1.000
_cell.angle_alpha   90.00
_cell.angle_beta   90.00
_cell.angle_gamma   90.00
#
_symmetry.space_group_name_H-M   'P 1'
#
loop_
_entity.id
_entity.type
_entity.pdbx_description
1 polymer ?
#
loop_
_entity_poly.entity_id
_entity_poly.type
_entity_poly.pdbx_seq_one_letter_code
_entity_poly.pdbx_strand_id
1 'polypeptide(L)'
;MYIIFCNIAYLRYYDGRVAGEIKPKTGGRWVQENEDAHEKWNFLNMDGRCYGFVRTIGEEFHIEKFDKKYRHFDETNNVLVVWCAVHPERGTVVVGWYENATANRFLKEMRCTPASGIDRSYWFECKAEDAYLLPEDKRTFTVGRAAKDGTGKGFGQSNVWFAQSEYAKENVIPDVLEFINSHKEDRINTLTKEFLDTGDKTPLTKEEEQYANELSDDQNLEYLPLGYRMYANNPTADNAYAIAISLNNCYQYSMAIPWFEKTVELDPDDIEARGKLAYIYQQVEMYDKSTETAKDLLDRIPDEETDLRDELHCIVADNYYFDNKVEEAIKWLELVLKESKNKDLISYAEDMIKKWKKLLE
;
A
#
# COMPACT_ATOMS: atom_id res chain seq x y z
N MET A 1 10.19 21.52 8.61
CA MET A 1 10.79 20.37 7.92
C MET A 1 11.72 19.66 8.88
N TYR A 2 11.39 18.42 9.21
CA TYR A 2 12.30 17.47 9.84
C TYR A 2 12.89 16.55 8.76
N ILE A 3 13.98 15.84 9.03
CA ILE A 3 14.57 14.91 8.06
C ILE A 3 15.00 13.61 8.73
N ILE A 4 14.79 12.49 8.04
CA ILE A 4 15.27 11.18 8.43
C ILE A 4 15.75 10.40 7.21
N PHE A 5 16.75 9.55 7.41
CA PHE A 5 17.25 8.61 6.41
C PHE A 5 16.86 7.19 6.81
N CYS A 6 16.27 6.45 5.89
CA CYS A 6 15.77 5.08 6.08
C CYS A 6 16.47 4.14 5.10
N ASN A 7 17.25 3.17 5.60
CA ASN A 7 18.00 2.20 4.80
C ASN A 7 17.18 0.92 4.62
N ILE A 8 16.67 0.74 3.41
CA ILE A 8 15.80 -0.36 2.96
C ILE A 8 16.53 -1.28 1.96
N ALA A 9 15.89 -2.39 1.57
CA ALA A 9 16.34 -3.25 0.47
C ALA A 9 16.46 -2.44 -0.84
N TYR A 10 17.43 -2.79 -1.70
CA TYR A 10 17.58 -2.16 -3.02
C TYR A 10 16.66 -2.86 -4.03
N LEU A 11 15.67 -2.15 -4.56
CA LEU A 11 14.72 -2.60 -5.57
C LEU A 11 14.57 -1.52 -6.64
N ARG A 12 14.19 -1.88 -7.86
CA ARG A 12 13.99 -0.92 -8.95
C ARG A 12 12.70 -0.12 -8.76
N TYR A 13 11.57 -0.77 -8.48
CA TYR A 13 10.25 -0.12 -8.58
C TYR A 13 9.51 0.17 -7.26
N TYR A 14 9.72 -0.61 -6.20
CA TYR A 14 9.06 -0.42 -4.89
C TYR A 14 7.52 -0.27 -4.93
N ASP A 15 6.87 -0.89 -5.92
CA ASP A 15 5.41 -0.90 -6.12
C ASP A 15 4.80 -2.31 -5.94
N GLY A 16 5.55 -3.23 -5.34
CA GLY A 16 5.17 -4.62 -5.12
C GLY A 16 5.75 -5.60 -6.14
N ARG A 17 6.22 -5.11 -7.30
CA ARG A 17 6.88 -5.93 -8.33
C ARG A 17 8.22 -6.46 -7.81
N VAL A 18 8.42 -7.77 -7.91
CA VAL A 18 9.66 -8.48 -7.52
C VAL A 18 10.26 -9.36 -8.61
N ALA A 19 9.54 -9.55 -9.72
CA ALA A 19 10.05 -10.29 -10.87
C ALA A 19 11.12 -9.48 -11.61
N GLY A 20 12.29 -10.07 -11.83
CA GLY A 20 13.43 -9.41 -12.48
C GLY A 20 14.28 -8.50 -11.57
N GLU A 21 13.91 -8.33 -10.31
CA GLU A 21 14.68 -7.55 -9.33
C GLU A 21 16.03 -8.21 -8.99
N ILE A 22 17.06 -7.38 -8.75
CA ILE A 22 18.39 -7.87 -8.37
C ILE A 22 18.34 -8.36 -6.92
N LYS A 23 18.43 -9.68 -6.71
CA LYS A 23 18.51 -10.26 -5.36
C LYS A 23 19.61 -9.57 -4.53
N PRO A 24 19.29 -9.03 -3.32
CA PRO A 24 20.27 -8.28 -2.53
C PRO A 24 21.54 -9.08 -2.23
N LYS A 25 22.70 -8.60 -2.69
CA LYS A 25 24.01 -9.23 -2.40
C LYS A 25 24.42 -9.10 -0.93
N THR A 26 23.83 -8.17 -0.19
CA THR A 26 24.13 -7.89 1.22
C THR A 26 22.84 -7.82 2.03
N GLY A 27 22.38 -8.99 2.46
CA GLY A 27 21.39 -9.18 3.52
C GLY A 27 21.90 -10.26 4.47
N GLY A 28 21.38 -10.29 5.70
CA GLY A 28 21.61 -11.45 6.57
C GLY A 28 21.08 -12.73 5.91
N ARG A 29 21.54 -13.90 6.40
CA ARG A 29 21.15 -15.25 5.88
C ARG A 29 19.63 -15.45 5.70
N TRP A 30 18.85 -14.67 6.45
CA TRP A 30 17.39 -14.56 6.41
C TRP A 30 16.79 -14.11 5.05
N VAL A 31 17.49 -13.26 4.28
CA VAL A 31 16.99 -12.68 3.00
C VAL A 31 16.92 -13.70 1.85
N GLN A 32 17.43 -14.91 2.06
CA GLN A 32 17.31 -16.00 1.08
C GLN A 32 16.13 -16.94 1.35
N GLU A 33 15.50 -16.87 2.53
CA GLU A 33 14.52 -17.86 2.98
C GLU A 33 13.17 -17.27 3.43
N ASN A 34 13.06 -16.01 3.86
CA ASN A 34 11.77 -15.39 4.24
C ASN A 34 11.61 -13.93 3.78
N GLU A 35 10.58 -13.68 2.97
CA GLU A 35 9.55 -12.64 3.20
C GLU A 35 9.98 -11.21 3.59
N ASP A 36 10.78 -10.53 2.76
CA ASP A 36 10.95 -9.07 2.85
C ASP A 36 9.77 -8.36 2.15
N ALA A 37 8.58 -8.44 2.77
CA ALA A 37 7.31 -8.16 2.10
C ALA A 37 6.92 -6.67 2.05
N HIS A 38 7.25 -5.87 3.06
CA HIS A 38 6.65 -4.52 3.19
C HIS A 38 7.43 -3.40 2.49
N GLU A 39 8.77 -3.41 2.54
CA GLU A 39 9.60 -2.33 1.96
C GLU A 39 9.41 -2.20 0.44
N LYS A 40 9.06 -3.30 -0.25
CA LYS A 40 8.77 -3.33 -1.68
C LYS A 40 7.49 -2.58 -2.10
N TRP A 41 6.70 -2.03 -1.18
CA TRP A 41 5.52 -1.20 -1.50
C TRP A 41 5.72 0.30 -1.19
N ASN A 42 6.92 0.72 -0.78
CA ASN A 42 7.22 2.09 -0.36
C ASN A 42 6.97 3.17 -1.44
N PHE A 43 6.71 2.84 -2.70
CA PHE A 43 6.31 3.80 -3.74
C PHE A 43 5.09 3.34 -4.56
N LEU A 44 4.33 2.35 -4.05
CA LEU A 44 3.00 2.08 -4.58
C LEU A 44 2.08 3.25 -4.23
N ASN A 45 1.39 3.78 -5.23
CA ASN A 45 0.27 4.68 -5.03
C ASN A 45 -0.98 3.86 -4.71
N MET A 46 -1.45 3.93 -3.47
CA MET A 46 -2.72 3.37 -3.01
C MET A 46 -3.67 4.54 -2.72
N ASP A 47 -4.71 4.67 -3.53
CA ASP A 47 -5.76 5.69 -3.42
C ASP A 47 -5.25 7.14 -3.18
N GLY A 48 -4.20 7.52 -3.90
CA GLY A 48 -3.55 8.84 -3.81
C GLY A 48 -2.49 8.98 -2.70
N ARG A 49 -2.09 7.89 -2.04
CA ARG A 49 -1.09 7.89 -0.96
C ARG A 49 0.01 6.86 -1.15
N CYS A 50 1.17 7.14 -0.57
CA CYS A 50 2.28 6.21 -0.45
C CYS A 50 2.61 5.98 1.02
N TYR A 51 2.87 4.72 1.37
CA TYR A 51 3.02 4.26 2.75
C TYR A 51 4.36 3.57 2.92
N GLY A 52 5.18 4.12 3.82
CA GLY A 52 6.59 3.81 3.95
C GLY A 52 6.89 2.91 5.14
N PHE A 53 7.45 1.74 4.86
CA PHE A 53 8.01 0.83 5.84
C PHE A 53 9.54 0.83 5.80
N VAL A 54 10.14 0.61 6.96
CA VAL A 54 11.56 0.26 7.10
C VAL A 54 11.70 -0.65 8.31
N ARG A 55 12.49 -1.72 8.20
CA ARG A 55 12.74 -2.59 9.34
C ARG A 55 13.56 -1.88 10.42
N THR A 56 12.95 -1.58 11.56
CA THR A 56 13.57 -0.99 12.75
C THR A 56 13.86 -2.03 13.84
N ILE A 57 14.44 -1.60 14.96
CA ILE A 57 14.60 -2.41 16.18
C ILE A 57 13.78 -1.71 17.27
N GLY A 58 12.82 -2.43 17.84
CA GLY A 58 11.86 -1.90 18.83
C GLY A 58 10.48 -1.63 18.23
N GLU A 59 9.51 -1.40 19.11
CA GLU A 59 8.09 -1.19 18.77
C GLU A 59 7.74 0.29 18.54
N GLU A 60 8.66 1.20 18.90
CA GLU A 60 8.48 2.65 18.79
C GLU A 60 9.48 3.32 17.84
N PHE A 61 8.93 4.17 16.97
CA PHE A 61 9.64 5.23 16.30
C PHE A 61 9.79 6.45 17.21
N HIS A 62 11.03 6.72 17.62
CA HIS A 62 11.38 7.81 18.54
C HIS A 62 11.27 9.21 17.90
N ILE A 63 10.07 9.64 17.54
CA ILE A 63 9.81 10.93 16.86
C ILE A 63 10.22 12.15 17.70
N GLU A 64 10.40 12.01 19.01
CA GLU A 64 10.99 13.05 19.88
C GLU A 64 12.45 13.39 19.55
N LYS A 65 13.11 12.59 18.70
CA LYS A 65 14.43 12.91 18.11
C LYS A 65 14.34 13.99 17.04
N PHE A 66 13.18 14.20 16.41
CA PHE A 66 12.96 15.35 15.53
C PHE A 66 12.86 16.65 16.34
N ASP A 67 12.06 16.63 17.40
CA ASP A 67 11.84 17.74 18.32
C ASP A 67 11.33 17.20 19.66
N LYS A 68 11.88 17.66 20.77
CA LYS A 68 11.55 17.18 22.13
C LYS A 68 10.07 17.34 22.47
N LYS A 69 9.35 18.25 21.81
CA LYS A 69 7.90 18.44 22.02
C LYS A 69 7.08 17.20 21.67
N TYR A 70 7.54 16.35 20.74
CA TYR A 70 6.83 15.13 20.31
C TYR A 70 6.95 13.94 21.29
N ARG A 71 7.54 14.14 22.47
CA ARG A 71 7.66 13.10 23.52
C ARG A 71 6.32 12.49 23.95
N HIS A 72 5.23 13.25 23.84
CA HIS A 72 3.87 12.84 24.24
C HIS A 72 2.88 12.91 23.06
N PHE A 73 3.40 12.70 21.84
CA PHE A 73 2.62 12.64 20.61
C PHE A 73 2.89 11.31 19.92
N ASP A 74 1.87 10.79 19.25
CA ASP A 74 1.93 9.51 18.53
C ASP A 74 2.26 9.68 17.04
N GLU A 75 2.30 10.93 16.55
CA GLU A 75 2.71 11.25 15.19
C GLU A 75 3.28 12.68 15.06
N THR A 76 3.98 12.94 13.95
CA THR A 76 4.40 14.29 13.53
C THR A 76 4.35 14.44 12.02
N ASN A 77 4.00 15.63 11.53
CA ASN A 77 3.90 15.98 10.11
C ASN A 77 5.14 16.76 9.63
N ASN A 78 5.23 17.01 8.32
CA ASN A 78 6.31 17.79 7.68
C ASN A 78 7.70 17.17 7.90
N VAL A 79 7.77 15.85 7.69
CA VAL A 79 9.01 15.06 7.69
C VAL A 79 9.44 14.78 6.25
N LEU A 80 10.70 15.07 5.94
CA LEU A 80 11.37 14.59 4.74
C LEU A 80 11.96 13.21 5.02
N VAL A 81 11.38 12.17 4.44
CA VAL A 81 11.85 10.79 4.58
C VAL A 81 12.72 10.45 3.38
N VAL A 82 14.02 10.32 3.59
CA VAL A 82 14.99 10.00 2.54
C VAL A 82 15.21 8.49 2.52
N TRP A 83 14.73 7.84 1.47
CA TRP A 83 14.87 6.41 1.27
C TRP A 83 16.25 6.12 0.67
N CYS A 84 16.99 5.23 1.33
CA CYS A 84 18.33 4.84 0.97
C CYS A 84 18.41 3.31 0.83
N ALA A 85 19.27 2.80 -0.03
CA ALA A 85 19.51 1.36 -0.14
C ALA A 85 20.94 1.05 -0.55
N VAL A 86 21.41 -0.17 -0.31
CA VAL A 86 22.78 -0.60 -0.67
C VAL A 86 22.84 -0.95 -2.16
N HIS A 87 23.35 -0.02 -2.97
CA HIS A 87 23.64 -0.25 -4.38
C HIS A 87 24.81 -1.25 -4.53
N PRO A 88 24.73 -2.23 -5.47
CA PRO A 88 25.74 -3.29 -5.62
C PRO A 88 27.19 -2.82 -5.80
N GLU A 89 27.40 -1.60 -6.31
CA GLU A 89 28.72 -1.06 -6.66
C GLU A 89 29.09 0.25 -5.91
N ARG A 90 28.11 0.97 -5.37
CA ARG A 90 28.28 2.37 -4.89
C ARG A 90 28.18 2.50 -3.37
N GLY A 91 27.82 1.42 -2.66
CA GLY A 91 27.48 1.47 -1.24
C GLY A 91 26.05 1.97 -1.03
N THR A 92 25.75 2.54 0.14
CA THR A 92 24.42 3.10 0.40
C THR A 92 24.19 4.36 -0.42
N VAL A 93 23.13 4.38 -1.24
CA VAL A 93 22.71 5.52 -2.07
C VAL A 93 21.28 5.94 -1.73
N VAL A 94 20.91 7.19 -2.04
CA VAL A 94 19.51 7.62 -2.06
C VAL A 94 18.79 6.96 -3.24
N VAL A 95 17.65 6.32 -2.98
CA VAL A 95 16.78 5.72 -4.01
C VAL A 95 15.54 6.56 -4.29
N GLY A 96 15.13 7.40 -3.35
CA GLY A 96 13.95 8.27 -3.46
C GLY A 96 13.68 8.97 -2.14
N TRP A 97 12.57 9.71 -2.05
CA TRP A 97 12.16 10.40 -0.83
C TRP A 97 10.65 10.63 -0.78
N TYR A 98 10.12 10.89 0.42
CA TYR A 98 8.82 11.50 0.64
C TYR A 98 9.00 12.93 1.15
N GLU A 99 8.35 13.89 0.52
CA GLU A 99 8.13 15.22 1.08
C GLU A 99 6.88 15.22 1.98
N ASN A 100 6.77 16.23 2.85
CA ASN A 100 5.57 16.52 3.65
C ASN A 100 5.00 15.38 4.53
N ALA A 101 5.74 14.28 4.72
CA ALA A 101 5.23 13.05 5.30
C ALA A 101 4.81 13.19 6.77
N THR A 102 3.83 12.37 7.14
CA THR A 102 3.50 12.01 8.51
C THR A 102 4.42 10.88 8.96
N ALA A 103 4.99 10.97 10.15
CA ALA A 103 5.76 9.91 10.80
C ALA A 103 5.09 9.51 12.11
N ASN A 104 4.78 8.21 12.24
CA ASN A 104 4.08 7.63 13.36
C ASN A 104 5.07 7.09 14.41
N ARG A 105 4.76 7.25 15.70
CA ARG A 105 5.47 6.65 16.83
C ARG A 105 5.26 5.15 16.85
N PHE A 106 4.02 4.71 16.71
CA PHE A 106 3.68 3.30 16.66
C PHE A 106 3.49 2.88 15.21
N LEU A 107 3.81 1.62 14.91
CA LEU A 107 3.62 1.04 13.60
C LEU A 107 2.11 1.02 13.30
N LYS A 108 1.67 1.66 12.21
CA LYS A 108 0.26 1.61 11.78
C LYS A 108 0.08 0.43 10.83
N GLU A 109 -0.97 -0.35 11.02
CA GLU A 109 -1.39 -1.45 10.14
C GLU A 109 -2.38 -0.92 9.08
N MET A 110 -2.42 -1.55 7.90
CA MET A 110 -3.46 -1.36 6.88
C MET A 110 -4.56 -2.41 7.01
N ARG A 111 -5.76 -2.10 6.49
CA ARG A 111 -6.91 -3.01 6.48
C ARG A 111 -6.71 -4.13 5.46
N CYS A 112 -6.99 -5.36 5.88
CA CYS A 112 -7.11 -6.53 5.00
C CYS A 112 -8.18 -7.50 5.51
N THR A 113 -8.81 -8.22 4.59
CA THR A 113 -9.72 -9.37 4.79
C THR A 113 -9.38 -10.42 3.70
N PRO A 114 -9.64 -11.73 3.84
CA PRO A 114 -10.10 -12.49 5.01
C PRO A 114 -9.00 -13.43 5.57
N ALA A 115 -8.97 -13.82 6.85
CA ALA A 115 -9.41 -13.10 8.03
C ALA A 115 -8.21 -12.30 8.58
N SER A 116 -7.88 -11.20 7.89
CA SER A 116 -6.73 -10.30 8.11
C SER A 116 -5.43 -10.50 7.27
N GLY A 117 -5.44 -11.27 6.16
CA GLY A 117 -4.22 -11.68 5.42
C GLY A 117 -3.50 -10.62 4.57
N ILE A 118 -2.15 -10.70 4.50
CA ILE A 118 -1.20 -9.66 4.04
C ILE A 118 -1.41 -8.30 4.74
N ASP A 119 -1.15 -8.28 6.04
CA ASP A 119 -0.86 -7.04 6.77
C ASP A 119 0.18 -6.20 6.01
N ARG A 120 -0.13 -4.93 5.77
CA ARG A 120 0.84 -3.92 5.36
C ARG A 120 0.99 -2.91 6.49
N SER A 121 2.12 -2.96 7.15
CA SER A 121 2.44 -2.03 8.22
C SER A 121 3.34 -0.90 7.72
N TYR A 122 3.19 0.30 8.28
CA TYR A 122 3.94 1.49 7.87
C TYR A 122 4.28 2.43 9.03
N TRP A 123 5.45 3.06 8.94
CA TRP A 123 5.89 4.13 9.84
C TRP A 123 5.57 5.52 9.30
N PHE A 124 5.52 5.65 7.97
CA PHE A 124 5.38 6.92 7.28
C PHE A 124 4.22 6.87 6.28
N GLU A 125 3.54 7.99 6.09
CA GLU A 125 2.62 8.18 4.96
C GLU A 125 2.80 9.56 4.34
N CYS A 126 2.52 9.67 3.05
CA CYS A 126 2.45 10.94 2.31
C CYS A 126 1.46 10.80 1.14
N LYS A 127 1.17 11.90 0.46
CA LYS A 127 0.46 11.84 -0.83
C LYS A 127 1.37 11.22 -1.89
N ALA A 128 0.80 10.51 -2.85
CA ALA A 128 1.57 9.99 -3.99
C ALA A 128 2.30 11.11 -4.76
N GLU A 129 1.73 12.32 -4.81
CA GLU A 129 2.37 13.50 -5.42
C GLU A 129 3.57 14.03 -4.64
N ASP A 130 3.65 13.76 -3.33
CA ASP A 130 4.78 14.11 -2.45
C ASP A 130 5.84 12.97 -2.40
N ALA A 131 5.58 11.81 -3.01
CA ALA A 131 6.52 10.71 -3.13
C ALA A 131 7.33 10.80 -4.45
N TYR A 132 8.64 10.55 -4.36
CA TYR A 132 9.58 10.63 -5.47
C TYR A 132 10.54 9.43 -5.47
N LEU A 133 10.33 8.49 -6.38
CA LEU A 133 11.25 7.40 -6.67
C LEU A 133 12.18 7.76 -7.82
N LEU A 134 13.49 7.55 -7.65
CA LEU A 134 14.47 7.73 -8.72
C LEU A 134 14.65 6.46 -9.57
N PRO A 135 14.86 6.59 -10.90
CA PRO A 135 15.36 5.51 -11.74
C PRO A 135 16.83 5.20 -11.38
N GLU A 136 17.25 3.97 -11.66
CA GLU A 136 18.50 3.42 -11.12
C GLU A 136 19.76 4.21 -11.51
N ASP A 137 19.81 4.76 -12.73
CA ASP A 137 20.92 5.56 -13.25
C ASP A 137 21.09 6.89 -12.48
N LYS A 138 20.02 7.40 -11.85
CA LYS A 138 20.02 8.63 -11.05
C LYS A 138 20.32 8.40 -9.56
N ARG A 139 20.39 7.16 -9.09
CA ARG A 139 20.71 6.78 -7.69
C ARG A 139 22.20 6.93 -7.38
N THR A 140 22.68 8.16 -7.52
CA THR A 140 24.11 8.50 -7.55
C THR A 140 24.60 9.09 -6.22
N PHE A 141 23.73 9.74 -5.45
CA PHE A 141 24.07 10.34 -4.17
C PHE A 141 24.34 9.25 -3.11
N THR A 142 25.56 9.18 -2.59
CA THR A 142 25.96 8.21 -1.56
C THR A 142 25.75 8.75 -0.16
N VAL A 143 25.23 7.92 0.76
CA VAL A 143 25.07 8.23 2.18
C VAL A 143 26.09 7.42 2.99
N GLY A 144 26.82 8.11 3.87
CA GLY A 144 27.90 7.53 4.66
C GLY A 144 27.47 6.42 5.63
N ARG A 145 28.47 5.71 6.18
CA ARG A 145 28.33 4.70 7.23
C ARG A 145 29.25 5.07 8.39
N ALA A 146 28.71 5.17 9.59
CA ALA A 146 29.44 5.63 10.77
C ALA A 146 30.68 4.78 11.10
N ALA A 147 30.65 3.48 10.76
CA ALA A 147 31.78 2.56 10.94
C ALA A 147 32.96 2.81 9.98
N LYS A 148 32.74 3.51 8.86
CA LYS A 148 33.76 3.85 7.86
C LYS A 148 34.16 5.32 7.94
N ASP A 149 33.15 6.20 7.98
CA ASP A 149 33.35 7.64 7.77
C ASP A 149 33.43 8.42 9.09
N GLY A 150 32.95 7.82 10.20
CA GLY A 150 32.99 8.33 11.57
C GLY A 150 31.59 8.54 12.19
N THR A 151 31.53 8.52 13.53
CA THR A 151 30.29 8.70 14.29
C THR A 151 29.54 9.98 13.89
N GLY A 152 28.25 9.84 13.58
CA GLY A 152 27.39 10.98 13.23
C GLY A 152 27.53 11.47 11.78
N LYS A 153 28.27 10.78 10.92
CA LYS A 153 28.47 11.14 9.50
C LYS A 153 27.69 10.28 8.51
N GLY A 154 26.78 9.44 9.01
CA GLY A 154 26.02 8.48 8.21
C GLY A 154 25.29 7.46 9.07
N PHE A 155 24.74 6.43 8.44
CA PHE A 155 24.02 5.34 9.11
C PHE A 155 24.90 4.62 10.15
N GLY A 156 24.34 4.39 11.33
CA GLY A 156 24.94 3.58 12.38
C GLY A 156 24.67 2.08 12.19
N GLN A 157 24.41 1.39 13.30
CA GLN A 157 23.95 -0.02 13.30
C GLN A 157 22.44 -0.14 13.03
N SER A 158 21.68 0.96 13.10
CA SER A 158 20.25 0.98 12.79
C SER A 158 20.01 1.32 11.32
N ASN A 159 18.93 0.78 10.75
CA ASN A 159 18.41 1.17 9.44
C ASN A 159 17.84 2.60 9.42
N VAL A 160 17.67 3.27 10.56
CA VAL A 160 17.15 4.64 10.61
C VAL A 160 18.13 5.63 11.22
N TRP A 161 18.29 6.79 10.59
CA TRP A 161 19.24 7.82 11.00
C TRP A 161 18.63 9.22 10.92
N PHE A 162 18.50 9.87 12.08
CA PHE A 162 17.89 11.19 12.27
C PHE A 162 18.83 12.38 11.97
N ALA A 163 20.05 12.14 11.46
CA ALA A 163 21.03 13.18 11.06
C ALA A 163 21.24 14.34 12.06
N GLN A 164 21.15 14.07 13.37
CA GLN A 164 21.12 15.12 14.41
C GLN A 164 22.47 15.80 14.69
N SER A 165 23.58 15.26 14.19
CA SER A 165 24.93 15.78 14.43
C SER A 165 25.14 17.14 13.75
N GLU A 166 26.05 17.93 14.28
CA GLU A 166 26.50 19.20 13.68
C GLU A 166 27.05 18.96 12.26
N TYR A 167 27.95 17.99 12.11
CA TYR A 167 28.48 17.59 10.81
C TYR A 167 27.38 17.26 9.78
N ALA A 168 26.36 16.48 10.14
CA ALA A 168 25.31 16.12 9.20
C ALA A 168 24.43 17.33 8.83
N LYS A 169 24.15 18.23 9.78
CA LYS A 169 23.42 19.48 9.52
C LYS A 169 24.17 20.44 8.61
N GLU A 170 25.50 20.47 8.70
CA GLU A 170 26.34 21.40 7.93
C GLU A 170 26.82 20.82 6.58
N ASN A 171 26.96 19.49 6.46
CA ASN A 171 27.67 18.85 5.32
C ASN A 171 26.91 17.69 4.66
N VAL A 172 25.76 17.26 5.18
CA VAL A 172 25.00 16.13 4.58
C VAL A 172 23.58 16.56 4.21
N ILE A 173 22.89 17.26 5.12
CA ILE A 173 21.53 17.75 4.88
C ILE A 173 21.51 18.77 3.72
N PRO A 174 22.42 19.77 3.61
CA PRO A 174 22.41 20.71 2.48
C PRO A 174 22.61 20.01 1.14
N ASP A 175 23.63 19.16 1.02
CA ASP A 175 23.97 18.40 -0.19
C ASP A 175 22.81 17.46 -0.62
N VAL A 176 22.15 16.80 0.33
CA VAL A 176 20.96 15.96 0.07
C VAL A 176 19.79 16.80 -0.43
N LEU A 177 19.58 18.01 0.10
CA LEU A 177 18.52 18.91 -0.36
C LEU A 177 18.82 19.48 -1.75
N GLU A 178 20.07 19.78 -2.07
CA GLU A 178 20.48 20.18 -3.43
C GLU A 178 20.26 19.03 -4.42
N PHE A 179 20.63 17.81 -4.05
CA PHE A 179 20.38 16.60 -4.84
C PHE A 179 18.87 16.37 -5.07
N ILE A 180 18.05 16.43 -4.03
CA ILE A 180 16.59 16.27 -4.12
C ILE A 180 15.97 17.32 -5.05
N ASN A 181 16.32 18.60 -4.89
CA ASN A 181 15.76 19.67 -5.71
C ASN A 181 16.19 19.59 -7.18
N SER A 182 17.38 19.05 -7.47
CA SER A 182 17.86 18.86 -8.85
C SER A 182 17.29 17.64 -9.57
N HIS A 183 16.68 16.69 -8.84
CA HIS A 183 16.19 15.41 -9.38
C HIS A 183 14.66 15.20 -9.26
N LYS A 184 13.88 16.24 -8.91
CA LYS A 184 12.40 16.12 -8.81
C LYS A 184 11.73 15.65 -10.11
N GLU A 185 12.22 16.13 -11.24
CA GLU A 185 11.70 15.80 -12.58
C GLU A 185 12.15 14.40 -13.08
N ASP A 186 13.09 13.75 -12.39
CA ASP A 186 13.53 12.38 -12.71
C ASP A 186 12.57 11.30 -12.16
N ARG A 187 11.49 11.68 -11.47
CA ARG A 187 10.57 10.76 -10.78
C ARG A 187 9.94 9.70 -11.70
N ILE A 188 9.89 8.45 -11.24
CA ILE A 188 9.31 7.31 -11.97
C ILE A 188 8.13 6.58 -11.30
N ASN A 189 7.70 6.94 -10.09
CA ASN A 189 6.51 6.32 -9.48
C ASN A 189 5.20 6.89 -10.06
N THR A 190 4.24 6.00 -10.30
CA THR A 190 2.91 6.31 -10.87
C THR A 190 2.10 7.22 -9.96
N LEU A 191 1.53 8.29 -10.53
CA LEU A 191 0.80 9.33 -9.83
C LEU A 191 -0.71 9.21 -10.04
N THR A 192 -1.50 9.76 -9.12
CA THR A 192 -2.97 9.64 -9.10
C THR A 192 -3.62 10.11 -10.40
N LYS A 193 -3.02 11.11 -11.06
CA LYS A 193 -3.46 11.64 -12.36
C LYS A 193 -3.44 10.62 -13.51
N GLU A 194 -2.63 9.56 -13.41
CA GLU A 194 -2.43 8.57 -14.49
C GLU A 194 -3.61 7.59 -14.60
N PHE A 195 -4.41 7.47 -13.54
CA PHE A 195 -5.61 6.63 -13.49
C PHE A 195 -6.90 7.36 -13.91
N LEU A 196 -6.86 8.69 -14.10
CA LEU A 196 -8.04 9.49 -14.39
C LEU A 196 -8.58 9.21 -15.80
N ASP A 197 -9.90 9.23 -15.96
CA ASP A 197 -10.55 9.34 -17.27
C ASP A 197 -10.04 10.61 -17.98
N THR A 198 -9.34 10.44 -19.09
CA THR A 198 -8.78 11.52 -19.90
C THR A 198 -9.85 12.24 -20.74
N GLY A 199 -11.06 11.68 -20.81
CA GLY A 199 -12.19 12.23 -21.55
C GLY A 199 -12.17 11.92 -23.05
N ASP A 200 -11.21 11.13 -23.55
CA ASP A 200 -11.29 10.58 -24.91
C ASP A 200 -12.40 9.54 -24.99
N LYS A 201 -13.27 9.71 -25.98
CA LYS A 201 -14.46 8.87 -26.23
C LYS A 201 -14.49 8.37 -27.67
N THR A 202 -13.39 8.49 -28.39
CA THR A 202 -13.24 7.97 -29.75
C THR A 202 -13.41 6.45 -29.69
N PRO A 203 -14.25 5.82 -30.55
CA PRO A 203 -14.32 4.36 -30.66
C PRO A 203 -12.93 3.75 -30.85
N LEU A 204 -12.72 2.52 -30.37
CA LEU A 204 -11.50 1.78 -30.64
C LEU A 204 -11.42 1.40 -32.13
N THR A 205 -10.21 1.33 -32.71
CA THR A 205 -9.99 0.56 -33.94
C THR A 205 -9.96 -0.93 -33.62
N LYS A 206 -10.06 -1.80 -34.64
CA LYS A 206 -10.00 -3.25 -34.44
C LYS A 206 -8.67 -3.71 -33.86
N GLU A 207 -7.59 -3.01 -34.19
CA GLU A 207 -6.26 -3.24 -33.66
C GLU A 207 -6.18 -2.84 -32.17
N GLU A 208 -6.83 -1.74 -31.78
CA GLU A 208 -6.96 -1.32 -30.37
C GLU A 208 -7.86 -2.26 -29.57
N GLU A 209 -8.98 -2.74 -30.14
CA GLU A 209 -9.83 -3.77 -29.53
C GLU A 209 -9.07 -5.07 -29.33
N GLN A 210 -8.31 -5.54 -30.33
CA GLN A 210 -7.49 -6.74 -30.20
C GLN A 210 -6.43 -6.54 -29.10
N TYR A 211 -5.71 -5.42 -29.11
CA TYR A 211 -4.70 -5.12 -28.11
C TYR A 211 -5.29 -5.08 -26.69
N ALA A 212 -6.46 -4.45 -26.49
CA ALA A 212 -7.15 -4.41 -25.20
C ALA A 212 -7.46 -5.82 -24.65
N ASN A 213 -7.82 -6.76 -25.53
CA ASN A 213 -8.11 -8.16 -25.18
C ASN A 213 -6.83 -9.02 -24.98
N GLU A 214 -5.66 -8.53 -25.37
CA GLU A 214 -4.36 -9.20 -25.17
C GLU A 214 -3.61 -8.72 -23.91
N LEU A 215 -4.10 -7.66 -23.26
CA LEU A 215 -3.57 -7.16 -21.98
C LEU A 215 -3.83 -8.16 -20.85
N SER A 216 -2.84 -8.34 -19.99
CA SER A 216 -2.94 -9.17 -18.77
C SER A 216 -3.45 -8.39 -17.56
N ASP A 217 -3.84 -9.11 -16.51
CA ASP A 217 -4.26 -8.55 -15.20
C ASP A 217 -3.16 -7.71 -14.51
N ASP A 218 -1.91 -7.73 -14.98
CA ASP A 218 -0.83 -6.84 -14.51
C ASP A 218 -0.79 -5.48 -15.26
N GLN A 219 -1.48 -5.37 -16.40
CA GLN A 219 -1.43 -4.22 -17.32
C GLN A 219 -2.66 -3.29 -17.20
N ASN A 220 -3.35 -3.29 -16.05
CA ASN A 220 -4.54 -2.46 -15.81
C ASN A 220 -4.36 -0.98 -16.16
N LEU A 221 -3.22 -0.38 -15.85
CA LEU A 221 -2.94 1.02 -16.19
C LEU A 221 -2.87 1.28 -17.71
N GLU A 222 -2.43 0.29 -18.49
CA GLU A 222 -2.45 0.33 -19.97
C GLU A 222 -3.88 0.11 -20.51
N TYR A 223 -4.69 -0.70 -19.81
CA TYR A 223 -6.08 -0.97 -20.17
C TYR A 223 -7.02 0.22 -19.94
N LEU A 224 -6.87 0.97 -18.83
CA LEU A 224 -7.85 1.99 -18.41
C LEU A 224 -8.27 2.99 -19.52
N PRO A 225 -7.36 3.59 -20.31
CA PRO A 225 -7.75 4.47 -21.42
C PRO A 225 -8.61 3.79 -22.50
N LEU A 226 -8.40 2.49 -22.73
CA LEU A 226 -9.18 1.68 -23.66
C LEU A 226 -10.55 1.33 -23.06
N GLY A 227 -10.58 0.90 -21.79
CA GLY A 227 -11.81 0.64 -21.03
C GLY A 227 -12.76 1.83 -21.01
N TYR A 228 -12.27 3.04 -20.70
CA TYR A 228 -13.09 4.27 -20.73
C TYR A 228 -13.70 4.53 -22.12
N ARG A 229 -12.91 4.35 -23.20
CA ARG A 229 -13.38 4.48 -24.59
C ARG A 229 -14.41 3.39 -24.96
N MET A 230 -14.21 2.16 -24.51
CA MET A 230 -15.15 1.04 -24.71
C MET A 230 -16.49 1.31 -24.03
N TYR A 231 -16.50 1.68 -22.74
CA TYR A 231 -17.72 2.03 -22.02
C TYR A 231 -18.44 3.24 -22.64
N ALA A 232 -17.69 4.29 -23.02
CA ALA A 232 -18.27 5.49 -23.62
C ALA A 232 -19.03 5.22 -24.95
N ASN A 233 -18.67 4.15 -25.67
CA ASN A 233 -19.29 3.76 -26.94
C ASN A 233 -20.24 2.55 -26.81
N ASN A 234 -20.11 1.76 -25.74
CA ASN A 234 -20.97 0.62 -25.42
C ASN A 234 -21.12 0.49 -23.88
N PRO A 235 -22.09 1.20 -23.26
CA PRO A 235 -22.21 1.27 -21.80
C PRO A 235 -22.91 0.03 -21.21
N THR A 236 -22.21 -1.10 -21.18
CA THR A 236 -22.65 -2.37 -20.57
C THR A 236 -22.13 -2.52 -19.13
N ALA A 237 -22.73 -3.46 -18.38
CA ALA A 237 -22.23 -3.87 -17.07
C ALA A 237 -20.77 -4.37 -17.18
N ASP A 238 -20.49 -5.27 -18.13
CA ASP A 238 -19.14 -5.80 -18.41
C ASP A 238 -18.08 -4.70 -18.60
N ASN A 239 -18.39 -3.66 -19.40
CA ASN A 239 -17.45 -2.56 -19.67
C ASN A 239 -17.29 -1.64 -18.45
N ALA A 240 -18.31 -1.50 -17.60
CA ALA A 240 -18.19 -0.80 -16.33
C ALA A 240 -17.34 -1.61 -15.34
N TYR A 241 -17.56 -2.93 -15.27
CA TYR A 241 -16.84 -3.86 -14.40
C TYR A 241 -15.36 -3.91 -14.75
N ALA A 242 -15.02 -3.99 -16.04
CA ALA A 242 -13.64 -4.00 -16.52
C ALA A 242 -12.85 -2.75 -16.07
N ILE A 243 -13.46 -1.55 -16.12
CA ILE A 243 -12.85 -0.33 -15.58
C ILE A 243 -12.73 -0.43 -14.05
N ALA A 244 -13.78 -0.90 -13.37
CA ALA A 244 -13.84 -1.00 -11.92
C ALA A 244 -12.76 -1.93 -11.35
N ILE A 245 -12.62 -3.13 -11.94
CA ILE A 245 -11.63 -4.12 -11.52
C ILE A 245 -10.21 -3.67 -11.86
N SER A 246 -9.99 -3.01 -13.00
CA SER A 246 -8.67 -2.44 -13.31
C SER A 246 -8.26 -1.34 -12.33
N LEU A 247 -9.17 -0.44 -11.92
CA LEU A 247 -8.90 0.55 -10.88
C LEU A 247 -8.64 -0.10 -9.51
N ASN A 248 -9.42 -1.12 -9.14
CA ASN A 248 -9.21 -1.90 -7.91
C ASN A 248 -7.84 -2.59 -7.89
N ASN A 249 -7.45 -3.24 -8.98
CA ASN A 249 -6.17 -3.94 -9.09
C ASN A 249 -4.98 -2.95 -9.11
N CYS A 250 -5.22 -1.71 -9.52
CA CYS A 250 -4.30 -0.57 -9.33
C CYS A 250 -4.38 0.10 -7.94
N TYR A 251 -5.13 -0.47 -6.99
CA TYR A 251 -5.35 0.07 -5.63
C TYR A 251 -5.96 1.48 -5.60
N GLN A 252 -6.71 1.87 -6.64
CA GLN A 252 -7.40 3.17 -6.76
C GLN A 252 -8.87 3.04 -6.34
N TYR A 253 -9.07 2.67 -5.08
CA TYR A 253 -10.35 2.29 -4.50
C TYR A 253 -11.45 3.35 -4.65
N SER A 254 -11.17 4.62 -4.31
CA SER A 254 -12.13 5.73 -4.44
C SER A 254 -12.55 5.97 -5.89
N MET A 255 -11.68 5.65 -6.85
CA MET A 255 -11.98 5.75 -8.28
C MET A 255 -12.75 4.53 -8.80
N ALA A 256 -12.53 3.35 -8.23
CA ALA A 256 -13.21 2.11 -8.60
C ALA A 256 -14.68 2.08 -8.15
N ILE A 257 -15.01 2.63 -6.97
CA ILE A 257 -16.37 2.68 -6.40
C ILE A 257 -17.44 3.11 -7.43
N PRO A 258 -17.37 4.28 -8.09
CA PRO A 258 -18.42 4.71 -9.01
C PRO A 258 -18.58 3.81 -10.24
N TRP A 259 -17.56 3.01 -10.60
CA TRP A 259 -17.63 2.04 -11.70
C TRP A 259 -18.23 0.70 -11.27
N PHE A 260 -17.96 0.25 -10.04
CA PHE A 260 -18.69 -0.90 -9.47
C PHE A 260 -20.16 -0.54 -9.16
N GLU A 261 -20.45 0.65 -8.64
CA GLU A 261 -21.83 1.15 -8.48
C GLU A 261 -22.56 1.18 -9.84
N LYS A 262 -21.86 1.57 -10.92
CA LYS A 262 -22.36 1.52 -12.31
C LYS A 262 -22.60 0.10 -12.81
N THR A 263 -21.74 -0.85 -12.45
CA THR A 263 -21.93 -2.27 -12.78
C THR A 263 -23.21 -2.79 -12.14
N VAL A 264 -23.38 -2.58 -10.84
CA VAL A 264 -24.56 -3.05 -10.07
C VAL A 264 -25.86 -2.28 -10.43
N GLU A 265 -25.75 -1.06 -10.98
CA GLU A 265 -26.87 -0.33 -11.60
C GLU A 265 -27.35 -1.01 -12.89
N LEU A 266 -26.42 -1.54 -13.70
CA LEU A 266 -26.67 -2.14 -15.02
C LEU A 266 -26.99 -3.64 -14.94
N ASP A 267 -26.37 -4.36 -14.00
CA ASP A 267 -26.68 -5.75 -13.62
C ASP A 267 -26.93 -5.86 -12.10
N PRO A 268 -28.20 -5.77 -11.67
CA PRO A 268 -28.56 -5.94 -10.27
C PRO A 268 -28.49 -7.37 -9.73
N ASP A 269 -28.07 -8.36 -10.50
CA ASP A 269 -27.88 -9.75 -10.02
C ASP A 269 -26.39 -10.14 -9.93
N ASP A 270 -25.47 -9.25 -10.32
CA ASP A 270 -24.03 -9.41 -10.15
C ASP A 270 -23.60 -9.41 -8.66
N ILE A 271 -23.38 -10.61 -8.13
CA ILE A 271 -22.90 -10.84 -6.77
C ILE A 271 -21.40 -10.55 -6.61
N GLU A 272 -20.60 -10.64 -7.67
CA GLU A 272 -19.15 -10.42 -7.62
C GLU A 272 -18.85 -8.93 -7.48
N ALA A 273 -19.45 -8.08 -8.33
CA ALA A 273 -19.34 -6.63 -8.23
C ALA A 273 -19.85 -6.10 -6.88
N ARG A 274 -20.93 -6.68 -6.32
CA ARG A 274 -21.40 -6.34 -4.96
C ARG A 274 -20.42 -6.77 -3.88
N GLY A 275 -19.81 -7.95 -4.01
CA GLY A 275 -18.76 -8.41 -3.09
C GLY A 275 -17.55 -7.47 -3.10
N LYS A 276 -17.11 -7.07 -4.30
CA LYS A 276 -16.02 -6.09 -4.46
C LYS A 276 -16.40 -4.71 -3.94
N LEU A 277 -17.64 -4.24 -4.08
CA LEU A 277 -18.10 -3.02 -3.40
C LEU A 277 -17.98 -3.11 -1.88
N ALA A 278 -18.42 -4.20 -1.27
CA ALA A 278 -18.32 -4.38 0.18
C ALA A 278 -16.86 -4.30 0.65
N TYR A 279 -15.94 -4.98 -0.04
CA TYR A 279 -14.50 -4.92 0.21
C TYR A 279 -13.96 -3.48 0.05
N ILE A 280 -14.21 -2.85 -1.10
CA ILE A 280 -13.64 -1.53 -1.43
C ILE A 280 -14.15 -0.44 -0.48
N TYR A 281 -15.41 -0.49 -0.03
CA TYR A 281 -15.91 0.41 1.01
C TYR A 281 -15.14 0.29 2.33
N GLN A 282 -14.70 -0.90 2.73
CA GLN A 282 -13.83 -1.05 3.91
C GLN A 282 -12.45 -0.41 3.68
N GLN A 283 -11.89 -0.56 2.47
CA GLN A 283 -10.59 -0.01 2.11
C GLN A 283 -10.56 1.53 2.18
N VAL A 284 -11.67 2.19 1.81
CA VAL A 284 -11.87 3.66 1.96
C VAL A 284 -12.53 4.06 3.28
N GLU A 285 -12.48 3.20 4.30
CA GLU A 285 -12.96 3.43 5.67
C GLU A 285 -14.48 3.65 5.83
N MET A 286 -15.29 3.37 4.81
CA MET A 286 -16.75 3.45 4.81
C MET A 286 -17.42 2.20 5.41
N TYR A 287 -17.08 1.87 6.66
CA TYR A 287 -17.49 0.61 7.32
C TYR A 287 -19.00 0.36 7.35
N ASP A 288 -19.82 1.39 7.57
CA ASP A 288 -21.27 1.26 7.62
C ASP A 288 -21.81 0.77 6.27
N LYS A 289 -21.40 1.43 5.17
CA LYS A 289 -21.80 1.07 3.80
C LYS A 289 -21.23 -0.29 3.39
N SER A 290 -19.99 -0.59 3.79
CA SER A 290 -19.37 -1.92 3.61
C SER A 290 -20.17 -3.02 4.30
N THR A 291 -20.53 -2.82 5.57
CA THR A 291 -21.28 -3.78 6.40
C THR A 291 -22.72 -3.96 5.93
N GLU A 292 -23.38 -2.89 5.52
CA GLU A 292 -24.72 -2.94 4.92
C GLU A 292 -24.69 -3.75 3.61
N THR A 293 -23.76 -3.42 2.69
CA THR A 293 -23.59 -4.11 1.41
C THR A 293 -23.28 -5.60 1.60
N ALA A 294 -22.37 -5.93 2.52
CA ALA A 294 -21.98 -7.31 2.78
C ALA A 294 -23.16 -8.16 3.33
N LYS A 295 -23.97 -7.59 4.21
CA LYS A 295 -25.12 -8.30 4.81
C LYS A 295 -26.28 -8.47 3.83
N ASP A 296 -26.62 -7.43 3.06
CA ASP A 296 -27.64 -7.55 2.01
C ASP A 296 -27.25 -8.59 0.96
N LEU A 297 -25.95 -8.72 0.67
CA LEU A 297 -25.43 -9.76 -0.23
C LEU A 297 -25.46 -11.16 0.40
N LEU A 298 -25.08 -11.31 1.69
CA LEU A 298 -25.12 -12.58 2.43
C LEU A 298 -26.51 -13.23 2.47
N ASP A 299 -27.56 -12.41 2.52
CA ASP A 299 -28.98 -12.84 2.49
C ASP A 299 -29.44 -13.31 1.09
N ARG A 300 -28.63 -13.11 0.05
CA ARG A 300 -28.99 -13.35 -1.37
C ARG A 300 -28.07 -14.32 -2.10
N ILE A 301 -26.80 -14.47 -1.69
CA ILE A 301 -25.85 -15.36 -2.37
C ILE A 301 -26.25 -16.84 -2.22
N PRO A 302 -26.10 -17.66 -3.27
CA PRO A 302 -26.36 -19.10 -3.23
C PRO A 302 -25.57 -19.85 -2.13
N ASP A 303 -26.06 -21.02 -1.71
CA ASP A 303 -25.41 -21.85 -0.68
C ASP A 303 -24.07 -22.44 -1.16
N GLU A 304 -23.91 -22.61 -2.48
CA GLU A 304 -22.69 -23.07 -3.13
C GLU A 304 -21.55 -22.04 -3.14
N GLU A 305 -21.84 -20.74 -3.01
CA GLU A 305 -20.87 -19.63 -3.04
C GLU A 305 -20.13 -19.50 -1.69
N THR A 306 -19.46 -20.56 -1.25
CA THR A 306 -18.81 -20.60 0.07
C THR A 306 -17.66 -19.63 0.20
N ASP A 307 -16.90 -19.40 -0.87
CA ASP A 307 -15.67 -18.61 -0.81
C ASP A 307 -16.01 -17.11 -0.71
N LEU A 308 -17.04 -16.66 -1.44
CA LEU A 308 -17.61 -15.32 -1.28
C LEU A 308 -18.28 -15.14 0.09
N ARG A 309 -18.99 -16.16 0.59
CA ARG A 309 -19.59 -16.12 1.95
C ARG A 309 -18.53 -15.94 3.04
N ASP A 310 -17.42 -16.66 2.93
CA ASP A 310 -16.26 -16.55 3.82
C ASP A 310 -15.59 -15.15 3.74
N GLU A 311 -15.43 -14.59 2.53
CA GLU A 311 -14.94 -13.21 2.31
C GLU A 311 -15.86 -12.19 3.01
N LEU A 312 -17.17 -12.27 2.80
CA LEU A 312 -18.16 -11.37 3.39
C LEU A 312 -18.25 -11.47 4.92
N HIS A 313 -18.18 -12.69 5.48
CA HIS A 313 -18.13 -12.89 6.94
C HIS A 313 -16.95 -12.15 7.58
N CYS A 314 -15.76 -12.23 6.97
CA CYS A 314 -14.58 -11.55 7.49
C CYS A 314 -14.60 -10.04 7.24
N ILE A 315 -15.10 -9.56 6.10
CA ILE A 315 -15.33 -8.11 5.87
C ILE A 315 -16.18 -7.52 7.00
N VAL A 316 -17.27 -8.19 7.36
CA VAL A 316 -18.13 -7.74 8.46
C VAL A 316 -17.42 -7.87 9.82
N ALA A 317 -16.64 -8.92 10.06
CA ALA A 317 -15.85 -9.07 11.28
C ALA A 317 -14.83 -7.92 11.46
N ASP A 318 -14.02 -7.67 10.45
CA ASP A 318 -12.97 -6.65 10.47
C ASP A 318 -13.58 -5.24 10.54
N ASN A 319 -14.69 -4.97 9.85
CA ASN A 319 -15.45 -3.72 10.02
C ASN A 319 -15.89 -3.49 11.47
N TYR A 320 -16.43 -4.52 12.14
CA TYR A 320 -16.81 -4.42 13.55
C TYR A 320 -15.60 -4.23 14.47
N TYR A 321 -14.48 -4.89 14.17
CA TYR A 321 -13.24 -4.72 14.93
C TYR A 321 -12.74 -3.26 14.86
N PHE A 322 -12.66 -2.69 13.66
CA PHE A 322 -12.22 -1.31 13.47
C PHE A 322 -13.19 -0.26 14.04
N ASP A 323 -14.48 -0.58 14.15
CA ASP A 323 -15.48 0.23 14.86
C ASP A 323 -15.50 -0.05 16.39
N ASN A 324 -14.46 -0.71 16.92
CA ASN A 324 -14.26 -1.05 18.33
C ASN A 324 -15.37 -1.95 18.94
N LYS A 325 -16.13 -2.66 18.11
CA LYS A 325 -17.17 -3.63 18.49
C LYS A 325 -16.60 -5.04 18.44
N VAL A 326 -15.63 -5.28 19.33
CA VAL A 326 -14.79 -6.49 19.32
C VAL A 326 -15.61 -7.77 19.56
N GLU A 327 -16.64 -7.72 20.40
CA GLU A 327 -17.58 -8.83 20.61
C GLU A 327 -18.41 -9.15 19.37
N GLU A 328 -18.84 -8.15 18.60
CA GLU A 328 -19.50 -8.36 17.31
C GLU A 328 -18.54 -8.97 16.30
N ALA A 329 -17.30 -8.45 16.21
CA ALA A 329 -16.27 -8.94 15.31
C ALA A 329 -15.99 -10.45 15.52
N ILE A 330 -15.85 -10.86 16.79
CA ILE A 330 -15.66 -12.27 17.17
C ILE A 330 -16.82 -13.14 16.70
N LYS A 331 -18.08 -12.70 16.83
CA LYS A 331 -19.26 -13.49 16.40
C LYS A 331 -19.23 -13.80 14.91
N TRP A 332 -18.73 -12.88 14.08
CA TRP A 332 -18.60 -13.09 12.63
C TRP A 332 -17.47 -14.06 12.28
N LEU A 333 -16.33 -14.01 12.98
CA LEU A 333 -15.31 -15.06 12.85
C LEU A 333 -15.80 -16.43 13.36
N GLU A 334 -16.66 -16.47 14.37
CA GLU A 334 -17.28 -17.73 14.85
C GLU A 334 -18.26 -18.34 13.81
N LEU A 335 -18.80 -17.57 12.86
CA LEU A 335 -19.51 -18.11 11.69
C LEU A 335 -18.53 -18.77 10.70
N VAL A 336 -17.37 -18.17 10.44
CA VAL A 336 -16.31 -18.76 9.60
C VAL A 336 -15.87 -20.12 10.15
N LEU A 337 -15.65 -20.23 11.46
CA LEU A 337 -15.32 -21.51 12.12
C LEU A 337 -16.39 -22.60 11.95
N LYS A 338 -17.65 -22.20 11.76
CA LYS A 338 -18.82 -23.10 11.69
C LYS A 338 -19.16 -23.52 10.25
N GLU A 339 -18.93 -22.63 9.28
CA GLU A 339 -19.51 -22.74 7.94
C GLU A 339 -18.45 -22.87 6.83
N SER A 340 -17.24 -22.36 7.05
CA SER A 340 -16.14 -22.46 6.09
C SER A 340 -15.72 -23.92 5.86
N LYS A 341 -15.25 -24.19 4.64
CA LYS A 341 -14.54 -25.43 4.29
C LYS A 341 -13.02 -25.21 4.18
N ASN A 342 -12.57 -23.96 4.24
CA ASN A 342 -11.19 -23.56 4.09
C ASN A 342 -10.44 -23.69 5.44
N LYS A 343 -9.58 -24.69 5.55
CA LYS A 343 -8.87 -25.01 6.79
C LYS A 343 -7.88 -23.93 7.22
N ASP A 344 -7.26 -23.25 6.26
CA ASP A 344 -6.28 -22.20 6.55
C ASP A 344 -6.99 -20.97 7.09
N LEU A 345 -8.14 -20.61 6.50
CA LEU A 345 -9.03 -19.58 7.00
C LEU A 345 -9.61 -19.89 8.39
N ILE A 346 -10.02 -21.14 8.65
CA ILE A 346 -10.48 -21.58 9.98
C ILE A 346 -9.37 -21.42 11.02
N SER A 347 -8.16 -21.95 10.76
CA SER A 347 -7.01 -21.82 11.67
C SER A 347 -6.67 -20.36 11.95
N TYR A 348 -6.89 -19.49 10.96
CA TYR A 348 -6.63 -18.06 11.08
C TYR A 348 -7.69 -17.34 11.93
N ALA A 349 -8.97 -17.63 11.69
CA ALA A 349 -10.06 -17.13 12.50
C ALA A 349 -9.90 -17.53 13.98
N GLU A 350 -9.43 -18.75 14.28
CA GLU A 350 -9.11 -19.18 15.65
C GLU A 350 -8.04 -18.29 16.32
N ASP A 351 -6.94 -17.99 15.61
CA ASP A 351 -5.86 -17.15 16.12
C ASP A 351 -6.29 -15.67 16.27
N MET A 352 -7.09 -15.14 15.34
CA MET A 352 -7.62 -13.77 15.42
C MET A 352 -8.63 -13.62 16.55
N ILE A 353 -9.58 -14.55 16.72
CA ILE A 353 -10.48 -14.60 17.88
C ILE A 353 -9.68 -14.61 19.19
N LYS A 354 -8.59 -15.36 19.26
CA LYS A 354 -7.71 -15.43 20.44
C LYS A 354 -6.93 -14.14 20.69
N LYS A 355 -6.54 -13.39 19.65
CA LYS A 355 -5.95 -12.04 19.80
C LYS A 355 -6.99 -11.05 20.31
N TRP A 356 -8.15 -11.00 19.67
CA TRP A 356 -9.22 -10.05 19.99
C TRP A 356 -9.86 -10.28 21.37
N LYS A 357 -9.99 -11.53 21.82
CA LYS A 357 -10.46 -11.84 23.19
C LYS A 357 -9.56 -11.24 24.28
N LYS A 358 -8.25 -11.04 24.04
CA LYS A 358 -7.34 -10.36 24.98
C LYS A 358 -7.50 -8.84 25.03
N LEU A 359 -8.22 -8.24 24.09
CA LEU A 359 -8.56 -6.81 24.11
C LEU A 359 -9.80 -6.53 24.98
N LEU A 360 -10.49 -7.59 25.43
CA LEU A 360 -11.65 -7.56 26.32
C LEU A 360 -11.29 -7.92 27.79
N GLU A 361 -10.02 -8.24 28.06
CA GLU A 361 -9.45 -8.58 29.38
C GLU A 361 -8.82 -7.35 30.06
#